data_AF-A0A4U3M240-F1
#
_entry.id   AF-A0A4U3M240-F1
#
_cell.length_a   1.000
_cell.length_b   1.000
_cell.length_c   1.000
_cell.angle_alpha   90.00
_cell.angle_beta   90.00
_cell.angle_gamma   90.00
#
_symmetry.space_group_name_H-M   'P 1'
#
loop_
_entity.id
_entity.type
_entity.pdbx_description
1 polymer ?
#
loop_
_entity_poly.entity_id
_entity_poly.type
_entity_poly.pdbx_seq_one_letter_code
_entity_poly.pdbx_strand_id
1 'polypeptide(L)'
;MLTAEELDVFERDGIVKLPSAFSADDAARMRDGLWDELSARHGMDRDDRSTWTPTRPTSLKSTKSSRAAHAILGPRVRSALDGLLGDWIEPRHQGQVLVTMPEGVPWAVPHRQWHTDVGYEEAPEAVKIWALLGDLEPGGGGTPQVAGSHKVIERFLTTTDEREFKAVRDAVLRSDPWFRNLTSEERTVDPMAPADLDGLPVRVIELIGEAGDVYLTHPWILHSIAPNAADTPRMMRSRFIYRGR
;
A
#
# COMPACT_ATOMS: atom_id res chain seq x y z
N MET A 1 -10.98 2.30 18.05
CA MET A 1 -10.55 0.94 17.69
C MET A 1 -11.16 0.60 16.35
N LEU A 2 -10.67 -0.45 15.69
CA LEU A 2 -11.43 -1.05 14.61
C LEU A 2 -12.76 -1.56 15.16
N THR A 3 -13.81 -1.54 14.34
CA THR A 3 -15.03 -2.30 14.61
C THR A 3 -14.72 -3.79 14.55
N ALA A 4 -15.61 -4.64 15.07
CA ALA A 4 -15.43 -6.09 15.01
C ALA A 4 -15.29 -6.59 13.57
N GLU A 5 -16.13 -6.09 12.65
CA GLU A 5 -16.06 -6.46 11.23
C GLU A 5 -14.75 -6.02 10.57
N GLU A 6 -14.28 -4.80 10.84
CA GLU A 6 -13.00 -4.32 10.33
C GLU A 6 -11.82 -5.11 10.89
N LEU A 7 -11.88 -5.53 12.16
CA LEU A 7 -10.87 -6.38 12.78
C LEU A 7 -10.87 -7.77 12.15
N ASP A 8 -12.03 -8.39 11.95
CA ASP A 8 -12.16 -9.69 11.29
C ASP A 8 -11.58 -9.64 9.87
N VAL A 9 -11.85 -8.57 9.12
CA VAL A 9 -11.26 -8.32 7.79
C VAL A 9 -9.74 -8.16 7.88
N PHE A 10 -9.24 -7.36 8.83
CA PHE A 10 -7.80 -7.18 9.01
C PHE A 10 -7.09 -8.48 9.40
N GLU A 11 -7.67 -9.29 10.29
CA GLU A 11 -7.10 -10.57 10.68
C GLU A 11 -7.13 -11.59 9.55
N ARG A 12 -8.24 -11.66 8.78
CA ARG A 12 -8.39 -12.56 7.64
C ARG A 12 -7.46 -12.19 6.49
N ASP A 13 -7.54 -10.94 6.03
CA ASP A 13 -6.93 -10.48 4.77
C ASP A 13 -5.61 -9.75 5.00
N GLY A 14 -5.30 -9.34 6.22
CA GLY A 14 -4.15 -8.51 6.56
C GLY A 14 -4.28 -7.08 6.02
N ILE A 15 -5.44 -6.68 5.52
CA ILE A 15 -5.71 -5.39 4.89
C ILE A 15 -7.11 -4.93 5.29
N VAL A 16 -7.23 -3.72 5.83
CA VAL A 16 -8.53 -3.09 6.10
C VAL A 16 -8.53 -1.65 5.64
N LYS A 17 -9.66 -1.24 5.04
CA LYS A 17 -9.91 0.14 4.63
C LYS A 17 -10.64 0.87 5.76
N LEU A 18 -10.21 2.09 6.04
CA LEU A 18 -10.86 3.06 6.92
C LEU A 18 -11.40 4.18 6.04
N PRO A 19 -12.71 4.16 5.70
CA PRO A 19 -13.31 5.17 4.87
C PRO A 19 -13.28 6.55 5.54
N SER A 20 -13.00 7.60 4.76
CA SER A 20 -13.03 9.00 5.21
C SER A 20 -12.27 9.23 6.52
N ALA A 21 -11.11 8.59 6.67
CA ALA A 21 -10.30 8.67 7.88
C ALA A 21 -9.75 10.10 8.15
N PHE A 22 -9.65 10.89 7.09
CA PHE A 22 -9.47 12.35 7.12
C PHE A 22 -10.31 13.01 6.02
N SER A 23 -10.43 14.33 6.04
CA SER A 23 -11.33 15.05 5.12
C SER A 23 -10.77 15.13 3.69
N ALA A 24 -11.66 15.22 2.71
CA ALA A 24 -11.29 15.52 1.32
C ALA A 24 -10.55 16.87 1.20
N ASP A 25 -10.88 17.85 2.06
CA ASP A 25 -10.19 19.14 2.13
C ASP A 25 -8.74 19.01 2.63
N ASP A 26 -8.49 18.15 3.63
CA ASP A 26 -7.15 17.81 4.07
C ASP A 26 -6.36 17.11 2.95
N ALA A 27 -7.01 16.19 2.23
CA ALA A 27 -6.43 15.52 1.08
C ALA A 27 -6.06 16.52 -0.04
N ALA A 28 -6.94 17.48 -0.34
CA ALA A 28 -6.70 18.55 -1.30
C ALA A 28 -5.50 19.41 -0.90
N ARG A 29 -5.42 19.87 0.36
CA ARG A 29 -4.25 20.62 0.88
C ARG A 29 -2.95 19.85 0.75
N MET A 30 -2.99 18.53 0.98
CA MET A 30 -1.81 17.68 0.78
C MET A 30 -1.43 17.56 -0.70
N ARG A 31 -2.41 17.46 -1.61
CA ARG A 31 -2.17 17.44 -3.06
C ARG A 31 -1.61 18.76 -3.56
N ASP A 32 -2.08 19.90 -3.06
CA ASP A 32 -1.56 21.22 -3.46
C ASP A 32 -0.06 21.33 -3.15
N GLY A 33 0.34 20.99 -1.92
CA GLY A 33 1.76 20.98 -1.55
C GLY A 33 2.60 19.95 -2.34
N LEU A 34 1.99 18.85 -2.79
CA LEU A 34 2.67 17.90 -3.68
C LEU A 34 2.83 18.45 -5.09
N TRP A 35 1.84 19.16 -5.62
CA TRP A 35 1.94 19.84 -6.91
C TRP A 35 3.00 20.95 -6.89
N ASP A 36 3.09 21.72 -5.82
CA ASP A 36 4.17 22.70 -5.63
C ASP A 36 5.55 22.02 -5.69
N GLU A 37 5.70 20.87 -5.03
CA GLU A 37 6.94 20.10 -5.04
C GLU A 37 7.24 19.48 -6.42
N LEU A 38 6.22 18.96 -7.11
CA LEU A 38 6.34 18.42 -8.47
C LEU A 38 6.75 19.51 -9.47
N SER A 39 6.14 20.69 -9.38
CA SER A 39 6.51 21.85 -10.18
C SER A 39 7.95 22.27 -9.93
N ALA A 40 8.32 22.48 -8.66
CA ALA A 40 9.67 22.94 -8.30
C ALA A 40 10.79 21.93 -8.64
N ARG A 41 10.52 20.63 -8.58
CA ARG A 41 11.53 19.58 -8.79
C ARG A 41 11.59 19.03 -10.21
N HIS A 42 10.44 18.90 -10.85
CA HIS A 42 10.31 18.20 -12.13
C HIS A 42 9.76 19.11 -13.23
N GLY A 43 9.43 20.37 -12.94
CA GLY A 43 8.88 21.30 -13.92
C GLY A 43 7.47 20.95 -14.36
N MET A 44 6.75 20.15 -13.57
CA MET A 44 5.39 19.71 -13.89
C MET A 44 4.38 20.79 -13.56
N ASP A 45 3.55 21.13 -14.54
CA ASP A 45 2.37 21.97 -14.37
C ASP A 45 1.15 21.07 -14.11
N ARG A 46 0.36 21.39 -13.09
CA ARG A 46 -0.86 20.64 -12.73
C ARG A 46 -1.89 20.63 -13.85
N ASP A 47 -1.95 21.68 -14.65
CA ASP A 47 -2.99 21.86 -15.67
C ASP A 47 -2.48 21.54 -17.10
N ASP A 48 -1.19 21.26 -17.27
CA ASP A 48 -0.60 20.82 -18.54
C ASP A 48 0.03 19.43 -18.42
N ARG A 49 -0.75 18.41 -18.82
CA ARG A 49 -0.34 17.00 -18.84
C ARG A 49 0.90 16.72 -19.67
N SER A 50 1.20 17.55 -20.67
CA SER A 50 2.37 17.34 -21.53
C SER A 50 3.69 17.52 -20.76
N THR A 51 3.64 18.20 -19.61
CA THR A 51 4.78 18.41 -18.71
C THR A 51 4.99 17.27 -17.72
N TRP A 52 4.09 16.29 -17.64
CA TRP A 52 4.11 15.23 -16.61
C TRP A 52 5.17 14.15 -16.89
N THR A 53 6.43 14.55 -16.86
CA THR A 53 7.60 13.69 -17.00
C THR A 53 8.60 13.91 -15.86
N PRO A 54 9.11 12.85 -15.21
CA PRO A 54 8.86 11.43 -15.48
C PRO A 54 7.47 10.97 -14.99
N THR A 55 6.94 9.86 -15.54
CA THR A 55 5.63 9.31 -15.15
C THR A 55 5.58 8.84 -13.68
N ARG A 56 6.74 8.52 -13.10
CA ARG A 56 6.88 8.09 -11.70
C ARG A 56 7.93 8.96 -11.00
N PRO A 57 7.59 10.21 -10.65
CA PRO A 57 8.54 11.12 -10.03
C PRO A 57 8.98 10.59 -8.66
N THR A 58 10.28 10.63 -8.43
CA THR A 58 10.90 10.18 -7.16
C THR A 58 11.45 11.39 -6.40
N SER A 59 12.04 11.12 -5.23
CA SER A 59 12.71 12.14 -4.40
C SER A 59 11.82 13.29 -3.90
N LEU A 60 10.50 13.06 -3.82
CA LEU A 60 9.53 13.95 -3.20
C LEU A 60 9.66 13.87 -1.66
N LYS A 61 10.26 14.89 -1.06
CA LYS A 61 10.67 14.94 0.35
C LYS A 61 10.23 16.21 1.09
N SER A 62 9.95 17.33 0.41
CA SER A 62 9.69 18.63 1.04
C SER A 62 8.40 18.60 1.87
N THR A 63 7.42 17.82 1.43
CA THR A 63 6.13 17.69 2.10
C THR A 63 6.12 16.68 3.25
N LYS A 64 7.24 16.00 3.55
CA LYS A 64 7.31 14.99 4.64
C LYS A 64 7.14 15.57 6.04
N SER A 65 7.43 16.85 6.24
CA SER A 65 7.21 17.56 7.51
C SER A 65 5.99 18.49 7.48
N SER A 66 5.18 18.43 6.42
CA SER A 66 4.01 19.29 6.29
C SER A 66 2.98 18.99 7.37
N ARG A 67 2.50 20.05 8.04
CA ARG A 67 1.41 19.96 9.03
C ARG A 67 0.11 19.47 8.40
N ALA A 68 -0.12 19.71 7.12
CA ALA A 68 -1.31 19.22 6.42
C ALA A 68 -1.40 17.69 6.51
N ALA A 69 -0.26 16.98 6.45
CA ALA A 69 -0.23 15.53 6.51
C ALA A 69 -0.45 14.95 7.92
N HIS A 70 -0.55 15.79 8.97
CA HIS A 70 -0.92 15.34 10.31
C HIS A 70 -2.34 14.77 10.36
N ALA A 71 -3.23 15.20 9.47
CA ALA A 71 -4.61 14.70 9.38
C ALA A 71 -4.67 13.18 9.13
N ILE A 72 -3.65 12.59 8.48
CA ILE A 72 -3.56 11.13 8.26
C ILE A 72 -3.55 10.37 9.59
N LEU A 73 -2.86 10.89 10.61
CA LEU A 73 -2.89 10.35 11.97
C LEU A 73 -3.94 11.07 12.81
N GLY A 74 -5.14 11.24 12.25
CA GLY A 74 -6.32 11.76 12.93
C GLY A 74 -6.95 10.75 13.90
N PRO A 75 -8.05 11.14 14.59
CA PRO A 75 -8.68 10.32 15.62
C PRO A 75 -9.04 8.90 15.17
N ARG A 76 -9.56 8.76 13.93
CA ARG A 76 -9.98 7.45 13.38
C ARG A 76 -8.82 6.47 13.24
N VAL A 77 -7.68 6.94 12.74
CA VAL A 77 -6.48 6.13 12.51
C VAL A 77 -5.76 5.86 13.83
N ARG A 78 -5.58 6.88 14.68
CA ARG A 78 -4.98 6.69 16.02
C ARG A 78 -5.75 5.66 16.82
N SER A 79 -7.08 5.78 16.86
CA SER A 79 -7.91 4.83 17.60
C SER A 79 -7.84 3.40 17.03
N ALA A 80 -7.59 3.23 15.72
CA ALA A 80 -7.32 1.92 15.14
C ALA A 80 -5.94 1.38 15.56
N LEU A 81 -4.91 2.22 15.53
CA LEU A 81 -3.56 1.87 15.98
C LEU A 81 -3.53 1.50 17.46
N ASP A 82 -4.25 2.24 18.32
CA ASP A 82 -4.38 1.91 19.75
C ASP A 82 -4.94 0.50 19.95
N GLY A 83 -5.90 0.09 19.11
CA GLY A 83 -6.49 -1.26 19.16
C GLY A 83 -5.58 -2.36 18.62
N LEU A 84 -4.80 -2.07 17.57
CA LEU A 84 -3.95 -3.06 16.91
C LEU A 84 -2.58 -3.22 17.60
N LEU A 85 -2.00 -2.12 18.08
CA LEU A 85 -0.64 -2.09 18.60
C LEU A 85 -0.62 -1.86 20.12
N GLY A 86 -1.68 -1.31 20.73
CA GLY A 86 -1.61 -0.80 22.10
C GLY A 86 -0.81 0.50 22.11
N ASP A 87 0.31 0.51 22.83
CA ASP A 87 1.27 1.61 22.75
C ASP A 87 1.99 1.59 21.39
N TRP A 88 2.15 2.75 20.76
CA TRP A 88 2.84 2.88 19.47
C TRP A 88 3.65 4.16 19.38
N ILE A 89 4.66 4.14 18.51
CA ILE A 89 5.62 5.23 18.36
C ILE A 89 5.12 6.22 17.31
N GLU A 90 4.88 7.46 17.72
CA GLU A 90 4.51 8.52 16.78
C GLU A 90 5.68 8.87 15.84
N PRO A 91 5.49 8.75 14.50
CA PRO A 91 6.58 8.94 13.56
C PRO A 91 6.97 10.42 13.45
N ARG A 92 8.27 10.69 13.33
CA ARG A 92 8.81 12.06 13.17
C ARG A 92 8.45 12.72 11.85
N HIS A 93 8.06 11.95 10.83
CA HIS A 93 7.73 12.45 9.51
C HIS A 93 6.56 11.71 8.87
N GLN A 94 5.97 12.33 7.86
CA GLN A 94 4.70 11.96 7.28
C GLN A 94 4.79 10.88 6.18
N GLY A 95 5.72 9.95 6.32
CA GLY A 95 5.90 8.82 5.40
C GLY A 95 6.51 9.14 4.03
N GLN A 96 6.51 8.13 3.16
CA GLN A 96 6.87 8.23 1.75
C GLN A 96 5.70 8.78 0.94
N VAL A 97 6.01 9.67 -0.01
CA VAL A 97 5.08 10.13 -1.03
C VAL A 97 5.19 9.19 -2.22
N LEU A 98 4.04 8.79 -2.75
CA LEU A 98 3.94 7.92 -3.92
C LEU A 98 3.07 8.63 -4.97
N VAL A 99 3.68 8.95 -6.11
CA VAL A 99 3.00 9.58 -7.26
C VAL A 99 3.22 8.72 -8.49
N THR A 100 2.12 8.39 -9.18
CA THR A 100 2.15 7.73 -10.50
C THR A 100 1.26 8.52 -11.44
N MET A 101 1.87 9.22 -12.40
CA MET A 101 1.15 9.91 -13.47
C MET A 101 0.48 8.90 -14.41
N PRO A 102 -0.57 9.30 -15.15
CA PRO A 102 -1.12 8.52 -16.24
C PRO A 102 -0.05 7.99 -17.20
N GLU A 103 -0.07 6.69 -17.45
CA GLU A 103 0.94 6.04 -18.31
C GLU A 103 0.42 5.74 -19.72
N GLY A 104 -0.90 5.90 -19.96
CA GLY A 104 -1.50 5.65 -21.28
C GLY A 104 -1.47 4.18 -21.70
N VAL A 105 -1.29 3.26 -20.75
CA VAL A 105 -1.29 1.81 -20.95
C VAL A 105 -2.40 1.17 -20.12
N PRO A 106 -2.99 0.05 -20.56
CA PRO A 106 -3.97 -0.67 -19.76
C PRO A 106 -3.43 -1.08 -18.39
N TRP A 107 -4.29 -1.03 -17.38
CA TRP A 107 -3.96 -1.58 -16.07
C TRP A 107 -3.88 -3.10 -16.15
N ALA A 108 -2.92 -3.68 -15.45
CA ALA A 108 -2.80 -5.12 -15.29
C ALA A 108 -2.15 -5.45 -13.95
N VAL A 109 -2.51 -6.61 -13.39
CA VAL A 109 -1.81 -7.17 -12.23
C VAL A 109 -0.33 -7.37 -12.60
N PRO A 110 0.62 -6.77 -11.87
CA PRO A 110 2.04 -6.90 -12.19
C PRO A 110 2.51 -8.33 -11.97
N HIS A 111 3.39 -8.84 -12.83
CA HIS A 111 4.02 -10.16 -12.66
C HIS A 111 5.42 -10.07 -12.02
N ARG A 112 5.87 -8.87 -11.67
CA ARG A 112 7.19 -8.62 -11.07
C ARG A 112 7.06 -7.74 -9.83
N GLN A 113 8.16 -7.63 -9.09
CA GLN A 113 8.31 -6.69 -7.97
C GLN A 113 7.32 -6.90 -6.82
N TRP A 114 6.81 -8.12 -6.63
CA TRP A 114 6.10 -8.48 -5.41
C TRP A 114 7.07 -8.56 -4.24
N HIS A 115 6.82 -7.78 -3.18
CA HIS A 115 7.70 -7.70 -2.01
C HIS A 115 6.93 -7.27 -0.75
N THR A 116 7.55 -7.51 0.40
CA THR A 116 7.28 -6.82 1.67
C THR A 116 8.31 -5.69 1.84
N ASP A 117 8.12 -4.73 2.74
CA ASP A 117 9.19 -3.75 3.05
C ASP A 117 10.02 -4.14 4.28
N VAL A 118 9.56 -5.12 5.04
CA VAL A 118 10.21 -5.62 6.25
C VAL A 118 10.69 -7.05 6.03
N GLY A 119 11.77 -7.41 6.72
CA GLY A 119 12.31 -8.76 6.71
C GLY A 119 11.47 -9.76 7.47
N TYR A 120 12.09 -10.90 7.73
CA TYR A 120 11.44 -12.10 8.25
C TYR A 120 12.14 -12.65 9.51
N GLU A 121 13.12 -11.91 10.03
CA GLU A 121 13.93 -12.26 11.21
C GLU A 121 13.04 -12.44 12.45
N GLU A 122 12.06 -11.56 12.60
CA GLU A 122 11.09 -11.55 13.70
C GLU A 122 9.69 -11.22 13.17
N ALA A 123 8.66 -11.65 13.90
CA ALA A 123 7.29 -11.25 13.60
C ALA A 123 7.16 -9.72 13.79
N PRO A 124 6.69 -8.98 12.76
CA PRO A 124 6.75 -7.53 12.79
C PRO A 124 5.64 -6.95 13.67
N GLU A 125 6.02 -6.28 14.75
CA GLU A 125 5.09 -5.51 15.60
C GLU A 125 4.81 -4.12 15.02
N ALA A 126 4.19 -4.10 13.85
CA ALA A 126 3.92 -2.86 13.11
C ALA A 126 2.66 -2.95 12.26
N VAL A 127 2.17 -1.80 11.81
CA VAL A 127 1.13 -1.67 10.78
C VAL A 127 1.63 -0.70 9.71
N LYS A 128 1.44 -1.03 8.43
CA LYS A 128 1.69 -0.09 7.33
C LYS A 128 0.40 0.65 6.99
N ILE A 129 0.50 1.97 6.93
CA ILE A 129 -0.57 2.89 6.54
C ILE A 129 -0.39 3.23 5.07
N TRP A 130 -1.50 3.29 4.33
CA TRP A 130 -1.59 3.84 2.98
C TRP A 130 -2.73 4.85 2.91
N ALA A 131 -2.41 6.14 2.81
CA ALA A 131 -3.40 7.22 2.74
C ALA A 131 -3.62 7.64 1.27
N LEU A 132 -4.89 7.67 0.85
CA LEU A 132 -5.31 8.15 -0.47
C LEU A 132 -5.45 9.67 -0.45
N LEU A 133 -4.68 10.37 -1.27
CA LEU A 133 -4.73 11.84 -1.35
C LEU A 133 -5.64 12.34 -2.47
N GLY A 134 -6.01 11.47 -3.39
CA GLY A 134 -6.98 11.69 -4.46
C GLY A 134 -7.82 10.43 -4.65
N ASP A 135 -8.90 10.58 -5.42
CA ASP A 135 -9.77 9.46 -5.75
C ASP A 135 -9.04 8.49 -6.69
N LEU A 136 -9.17 7.20 -6.40
CA LEU A 136 -8.57 6.09 -7.13
C LEU A 136 -9.65 5.10 -7.50
N GLU A 137 -10.07 5.15 -8.76
CA GLU A 137 -10.94 4.15 -9.38
C GLU A 137 -10.16 2.88 -9.73
N PRO A 138 -10.85 1.74 -9.97
CA PRO A 138 -10.22 0.55 -10.54
C PRO A 138 -9.42 0.87 -11.79
N GLY A 139 -8.16 0.46 -11.84
CA GLY A 139 -7.23 0.79 -12.92
C GLY A 139 -6.46 2.11 -12.75
N GLY A 140 -6.81 2.91 -11.73
CA GLY A 140 -6.21 4.21 -11.42
C GLY A 140 -4.80 4.15 -10.83
N GLY A 141 -4.14 2.99 -10.85
CA GLY A 141 -2.76 2.84 -10.37
C GLY A 141 -2.65 2.78 -8.85
N GLY A 142 -3.73 2.36 -8.18
CA GLY A 142 -3.69 1.98 -6.78
C GLY A 142 -2.63 0.89 -6.56
N THR A 143 -2.02 0.85 -5.37
CA THR A 143 -0.99 -0.15 -5.10
C THR A 143 -1.63 -1.54 -5.07
N PRO A 144 -1.27 -2.48 -5.97
CA PRO A 144 -1.77 -3.85 -5.88
C PRO A 144 -1.16 -4.57 -4.68
N GLN A 145 -1.99 -5.33 -3.97
CA GLN A 145 -1.63 -6.07 -2.76
C GLN A 145 -2.23 -7.48 -2.78
N VAL A 146 -1.54 -8.46 -2.20
CA VAL A 146 -2.07 -9.81 -2.01
C VAL A 146 -2.73 -9.90 -0.63
N ALA A 147 -4.05 -9.79 -0.59
CA ALA A 147 -4.82 -10.10 0.61
C ALA A 147 -4.51 -11.53 1.07
N GLY A 148 -4.28 -11.73 2.37
CA GLY A 148 -3.98 -13.02 2.98
C GLY A 148 -2.52 -13.46 2.92
N SER A 149 -1.63 -12.75 2.21
CA SER A 149 -0.24 -13.20 2.07
C SER A 149 0.56 -13.22 3.36
N HIS A 150 0.17 -12.44 4.37
CA HIS A 150 0.82 -12.44 5.68
C HIS A 150 0.73 -13.81 6.36
N LYS A 151 -0.41 -14.50 6.24
CA LYS A 151 -0.61 -15.86 6.77
C LYS A 151 0.15 -16.91 5.97
N VAL A 152 0.24 -16.73 4.65
CA VAL A 152 1.07 -17.62 3.81
C VAL A 152 2.53 -17.51 4.24
N ILE A 153 3.03 -16.29 4.41
CA ILE A 153 4.41 -16.03 4.85
C ILE A 153 4.64 -16.58 6.25
N GLU A 154 3.74 -16.32 7.19
CA GLU A 154 3.81 -16.85 8.55
C GLU A 154 3.88 -18.38 8.54
N ARG A 155 2.97 -19.06 7.81
CA ARG A 155 3.00 -20.51 7.64
C ARG A 155 4.31 -20.98 7.02
N PHE A 156 4.79 -20.32 5.97
CA PHE A 156 6.04 -20.67 5.30
C PHE A 156 7.25 -20.59 6.25
N LEU A 157 7.32 -19.56 7.10
CA LEU A 157 8.42 -19.37 8.05
C LEU A 157 8.48 -20.47 9.13
N THR A 158 7.39 -21.21 9.38
CA THR A 158 7.40 -22.39 10.26
C THR A 158 8.10 -23.61 9.64
N THR A 159 8.35 -23.58 8.33
CA THR A 159 8.91 -24.73 7.57
C THR A 159 10.40 -24.58 7.25
N THR A 160 11.02 -23.47 7.65
CA THR A 160 12.40 -23.15 7.32
C THR A 160 13.07 -22.30 8.40
N ASP A 161 14.38 -22.45 8.58
CA ASP A 161 15.20 -21.57 9.40
C ASP A 161 15.79 -20.40 8.59
N GLU A 162 15.55 -20.34 7.27
CA GLU A 162 16.00 -19.24 6.42
C GLU A 162 15.31 -17.92 6.81
N ARG A 163 16.09 -16.84 6.89
CA ARG A 163 15.63 -15.50 7.29
C ARG A 163 16.14 -14.39 6.37
N GLU A 164 17.01 -14.70 5.41
CA GLU A 164 17.46 -13.73 4.42
C GLU A 164 16.28 -13.26 3.56
N PHE A 165 16.13 -11.94 3.46
CA PHE A 165 14.98 -11.28 2.86
C PHE A 165 14.65 -11.82 1.46
N LYS A 166 15.64 -11.87 0.55
CA LYS A 166 15.39 -12.28 -0.84
C LYS A 166 15.10 -13.77 -0.93
N ALA A 167 15.83 -14.60 -0.19
CA ALA A 167 15.66 -16.04 -0.16
C ALA A 167 14.25 -16.43 0.30
N VAL A 168 13.79 -15.86 1.42
CA VAL A 168 12.42 -16.11 1.93
C VAL A 168 11.38 -15.61 0.94
N ARG A 169 11.47 -14.35 0.50
CA ARG A 169 10.52 -13.76 -0.47
C ARG A 169 10.39 -14.64 -1.71
N ASP A 170 11.52 -15.02 -2.29
CA ASP A 170 11.56 -15.79 -3.54
C ASP A 170 11.04 -17.22 -3.34
N ALA A 171 11.28 -17.82 -2.16
CA ALA A 171 10.74 -19.13 -1.83
C ALA A 171 9.23 -19.08 -1.61
N VAL A 172 8.69 -18.06 -0.92
CA VAL A 172 7.24 -17.84 -0.79
C VAL A 172 6.58 -17.69 -2.15
N LEU A 173 7.15 -16.86 -3.04
CA LEU A 173 6.62 -16.65 -4.39
C LEU A 173 6.68 -17.92 -5.29
N ARG A 174 7.42 -18.95 -4.89
CA ARG A 174 7.49 -20.26 -5.56
C ARG A 174 6.73 -21.37 -4.82
N SER A 175 6.25 -21.11 -3.60
CA SER A 175 5.73 -22.13 -2.69
C SER A 175 4.43 -22.77 -3.16
N ASP A 176 3.63 -22.05 -3.96
CA ASP A 176 2.31 -22.47 -4.40
C ASP A 176 2.10 -22.22 -5.91
N PRO A 177 1.33 -23.07 -6.64
CA PRO A 177 0.94 -22.80 -8.02
C PRO A 177 0.33 -21.41 -8.25
N TRP A 178 -0.46 -20.90 -7.31
CA TRP A 178 -1.08 -19.57 -7.41
C TRP A 178 -0.05 -18.44 -7.40
N PHE A 179 0.98 -18.50 -6.55
CA PHE A 179 2.06 -17.50 -6.55
C PHE A 179 2.96 -17.60 -7.79
N ARG A 180 3.18 -18.82 -8.30
CA ARG A 180 3.86 -19.00 -9.60
C ARG A 180 3.05 -18.41 -10.75
N ASN A 181 1.72 -18.52 -10.72
CA ASN A 181 0.83 -17.83 -11.65
C ASN A 181 0.89 -16.30 -11.47
N LEU A 182 0.90 -15.79 -10.23
CA LEU A 182 1.00 -14.36 -9.92
C LEU A 182 2.25 -13.73 -10.55
N THR A 183 3.38 -14.45 -10.46
CA THR A 183 4.70 -14.03 -10.96
C THR A 183 4.98 -14.43 -12.41
N SER A 184 4.01 -15.01 -13.10
CA SER A 184 4.08 -15.31 -14.53
C SER A 184 3.52 -14.18 -15.37
N GLU A 185 4.17 -13.91 -16.50
CA GLU A 185 3.63 -13.00 -17.53
C GLU A 185 2.41 -13.64 -18.22
N GLU A 186 2.48 -14.94 -18.49
CA GLU A 186 1.36 -15.73 -19.01
C GLU A 186 0.62 -16.40 -17.85
N ARG A 187 -0.60 -15.94 -17.56
CA ARG A 187 -1.41 -16.45 -16.45
C ARG A 187 -2.49 -17.38 -16.95
N THR A 188 -2.74 -18.43 -16.19
CA THR A 188 -3.83 -19.39 -16.43
C THR A 188 -5.05 -19.10 -15.58
N VAL A 189 -4.86 -18.39 -14.47
CA VAL A 189 -5.95 -17.92 -13.59
C VAL A 189 -5.79 -16.43 -13.30
N ASP A 190 -6.91 -15.73 -13.13
CA ASP A 190 -6.92 -14.34 -12.71
C ASP A 190 -6.47 -14.22 -11.24
N PRO A 191 -5.35 -13.53 -10.94
CA PRO A 191 -4.92 -13.34 -9.56
C PRO A 191 -5.87 -12.49 -8.71
N MET A 192 -6.80 -11.73 -9.31
CA MET A 192 -7.79 -10.96 -8.55
C MET A 192 -8.98 -11.82 -8.10
N ALA A 193 -9.19 -12.98 -8.74
CA ALA A 193 -10.21 -13.93 -8.31
C ALA A 193 -9.80 -14.57 -6.97
N PRO A 194 -10.76 -14.79 -6.04
CA PRO A 194 -10.48 -15.52 -4.79
C PRO A 194 -9.89 -16.90 -5.05
N ALA A 195 -8.84 -17.25 -4.32
CA ALA A 195 -8.24 -18.57 -4.27
C ALA A 195 -8.07 -19.02 -2.81
N ASP A 196 -7.93 -20.33 -2.59
CA ASP A 196 -7.65 -20.92 -1.28
C ASP A 196 -6.38 -21.78 -1.36
N LEU A 197 -5.40 -21.48 -0.49
CA LEU A 197 -4.10 -22.14 -0.44
C LEU A 197 -4.02 -22.97 0.83
N ASP A 198 -4.71 -24.12 0.84
CA ASP A 198 -4.86 -25.01 1.98
C ASP A 198 -5.44 -24.29 3.21
N GLY A 199 -6.65 -23.72 3.05
CA GLY A 199 -7.37 -22.98 4.08
C GLY A 199 -6.91 -21.53 4.27
N LEU A 200 -6.02 -21.03 3.42
CA LEU A 200 -5.58 -19.63 3.40
C LEU A 200 -6.18 -18.90 2.19
N PRO A 201 -7.23 -18.08 2.39
CA PRO A 201 -7.82 -17.32 1.29
C PRO A 201 -6.84 -16.24 0.83
N VAL A 202 -6.62 -16.15 -0.48
CA VAL A 202 -5.80 -15.09 -1.10
C VAL A 202 -6.44 -14.52 -2.35
N ARG A 203 -6.11 -13.27 -2.66
CA ARG A 203 -6.37 -12.61 -3.94
C ARG A 203 -5.56 -11.34 -4.05
N VAL A 204 -5.30 -10.90 -5.27
CA VAL A 204 -4.83 -9.54 -5.54
C VAL A 204 -5.99 -8.57 -5.40
N ILE A 205 -5.79 -7.50 -4.65
CA ILE A 205 -6.65 -6.32 -4.61
C ILE A 205 -5.87 -5.09 -5.08
N GLU A 206 -6.56 -4.13 -5.66
CA GLU A 206 -6.03 -2.78 -5.87
C GLU A 206 -6.52 -1.86 -4.75
N LEU A 207 -5.64 -1.02 -4.18
CA LEU A 207 -6.05 0.00 -3.23
C LEU A 207 -6.81 1.12 -3.95
N ILE A 208 -8.14 1.09 -3.86
CA ILE A 208 -9.08 2.03 -4.51
C ILE A 208 -9.93 2.78 -3.48
N GLY A 209 -10.44 3.94 -3.83
CA GLY A 209 -11.26 4.72 -2.90
C GLY A 209 -11.24 6.21 -3.17
N GLU A 210 -11.73 6.95 -2.19
CA GLU A 210 -11.84 8.39 -2.24
C GLU A 210 -10.69 9.06 -1.49
N ALA A 211 -10.43 10.32 -1.84
CA ALA A 211 -9.50 11.17 -1.13
C ALA A 211 -9.89 11.28 0.36
N GLY A 212 -9.00 10.89 1.27
CA GLY A 212 -9.30 10.81 2.70
C GLY A 212 -9.35 9.38 3.26
N ASP A 213 -9.46 8.38 2.38
CA ASP A 213 -9.42 6.98 2.79
C ASP A 213 -8.01 6.56 3.23
N VAL A 214 -7.97 5.67 4.22
CA VAL A 214 -6.73 5.08 4.73
C VAL A 214 -6.84 3.57 4.74
N TYR A 215 -5.86 2.88 4.18
CA TYR A 215 -5.69 1.44 4.39
C TYR A 215 -4.67 1.17 5.50
N LEU A 216 -4.99 0.23 6.37
CA LEU A 216 -4.05 -0.39 7.31
C LEU A 216 -3.72 -1.78 6.78
N THR A 217 -2.43 -2.13 6.72
CA THR A 217 -1.97 -3.42 6.21
C THR A 217 -0.97 -4.06 7.15
N HIS A 218 -1.05 -5.38 7.30
CA HIS A 218 -0.04 -6.19 7.97
C HIS A 218 1.32 -6.01 7.24
N PRO A 219 2.46 -5.95 7.95
CA PRO A 219 3.77 -5.66 7.33
C PRO A 219 4.23 -6.68 6.29
N TRP A 220 3.74 -7.92 6.39
CA TRP A 220 3.97 -9.00 5.41
C TRP A 220 2.94 -9.07 4.27
N ILE A 221 2.15 -8.03 4.04
CA ILE A 221 1.36 -7.95 2.82
C ILE A 221 2.29 -7.75 1.62
N LEU A 222 2.29 -8.74 0.72
CA LEU A 222 2.97 -8.65 -0.56
C LEU A 222 2.29 -7.59 -1.41
N HIS A 223 3.07 -6.66 -1.91
CA HIS A 223 2.58 -5.59 -2.76
C HIS A 223 3.55 -5.32 -3.91
N SER A 224 3.05 -4.68 -4.95
CA SER A 224 3.81 -4.34 -6.14
C SER A 224 3.37 -2.97 -6.67
N ILE A 225 3.82 -2.60 -7.87
CA ILE A 225 3.50 -1.35 -8.52
C ILE A 225 2.78 -1.67 -9.84
N ALA A 226 1.56 -1.18 -9.99
CA ALA A 226 0.78 -1.28 -11.23
C ALA A 226 0.91 0.00 -12.07
N PRO A 227 0.66 -0.08 -13.40
CA PRO A 227 0.48 1.11 -14.23
C PRO A 227 -0.73 1.94 -13.77
N ASN A 228 -0.68 3.26 -13.99
CA ASN A 228 -1.87 4.10 -13.87
C ASN A 228 -2.53 4.26 -15.26
N ALA A 229 -3.67 3.60 -15.46
CA ALA A 229 -4.44 3.67 -16.69
C ALA A 229 -5.47 4.80 -16.72
N ALA A 230 -5.70 5.47 -15.58
CA ALA A 230 -6.58 6.62 -15.50
C ALA A 230 -5.95 7.87 -16.11
N ASP A 231 -6.74 8.92 -16.25
CA ASP A 231 -6.29 10.24 -16.66
C ASP A 231 -5.95 11.14 -15.46
N THR A 232 -6.05 10.69 -14.22
CA THR A 232 -5.63 11.48 -13.06
C THR A 232 -4.39 10.89 -12.40
N PRO A 233 -3.46 11.71 -11.88
CA PRO A 233 -2.33 11.19 -11.12
C PRO A 233 -2.78 10.45 -9.87
N ARG A 234 -2.24 9.26 -9.67
CA ARG A 234 -2.35 8.56 -8.38
C ARG A 234 -1.42 9.23 -7.38
N MET A 235 -1.98 9.76 -6.30
CA MET A 235 -1.22 10.39 -5.21
C MET A 235 -1.56 9.74 -3.88
N MET A 236 -0.56 9.14 -3.23
CA MET A 236 -0.72 8.46 -1.96
C MET A 236 0.45 8.77 -1.02
N ARG A 237 0.24 8.50 0.28
CA ARG A 237 1.31 8.41 1.26
C ARG A 237 1.34 7.05 1.91
N SER A 238 2.54 6.56 2.24
CA SER A 238 2.68 5.34 3.03
C SER A 238 3.71 5.47 4.14
N ARG A 239 3.51 4.73 5.24
CA ARG A 239 4.49 4.62 6.34
C ARG A 239 4.21 3.41 7.21
N PHE A 240 5.22 2.96 7.93
CA PHE A 240 5.02 2.06 9.08
C PHE A 240 4.75 2.86 10.35
N ILE A 241 3.92 2.28 11.21
CA ILE A 241 3.77 2.61 12.62
C ILE A 241 4.19 1.36 13.40
N TYR A 242 5.11 1.53 14.35
CA TYR A 242 5.64 0.44 15.16
C TYR A 242 5.06 0.49 16.56
N ARG A 243 4.87 -0.68 17.16
CA ARG A 243 4.55 -0.83 18.58
C ARG A 243 5.60 -0.14 19.45
N GLY A 244 5.16 0.45 20.55
CA GLY A 244 6.02 0.97 21.61
C GLY A 244 6.67 -0.17 22.39
N ARG A 245 7.88 0.07 22.90
CA ARG A 245 8.54 -0.87 23.81
C ARG A 245 8.02 -0.71 25.23
#